data_AF-A0A2K0US47-F1
#
_entry.id   AF-A0A2K0US47-F1
#
_cell.length_a   1.000
_cell.length_b   1.000
_cell.length_c   1.000
_cell.angle_alpha   90.00
_cell.angle_beta   90.00
_cell.angle_gamma   90.00
#
_symmetry.space_group_name_H-M   'P 1'
#
loop_
_entity.id
_entity.type
_entity.pdbx_description
1 polymer ?
#
loop_
_entity_poly.entity_id
_entity_poly.type
_entity_poly.pdbx_seq_one_letter_code
_entity_poly.pdbx_strand_id
1 'polypeptide(L)'
;MELATRSFSKRCVNGLSKCIERDAPLSIQERLEWVMTKEGGLRLFAPERGGRYEVFNERPLPDAIKSYCAQDVQILPRLWAYYDGKMGQRWREKMIAESQARVQSSQSATYNGKGRHMALAPTGW
;
A
#
# COMPACT_ATOMS: atom_id res chain seq x y z
N MET A 1 3.05 7.77 5.90
CA MET A 1 3.27 9.00 5.11
C MET A 1 1.95 9.66 4.73
N GLU A 2 1.08 9.00 3.96
CA GLU A 2 -0.26 9.53 3.57
C GLU A 2 -1.03 10.15 4.74
N LEU A 3 -1.08 9.46 5.88
CA LEU A 3 -1.79 9.92 7.06
C LEU A 3 -1.23 11.24 7.63
N ALA A 4 0.07 11.47 7.49
CA ALA A 4 0.74 12.69 7.94
C ALA A 4 0.45 13.89 7.04
N THR A 5 0.11 13.65 5.77
CA THR A 5 -0.07 14.70 4.75
C THR A 5 -1.52 15.03 4.45
N ARG A 6 -2.47 14.22 4.92
CA ARG A 6 -3.91 14.44 4.68
C ARG A 6 -4.55 15.43 5.67
N SER A 7 -5.58 16.13 5.22
CA SER A 7 -6.33 17.12 6.01
C SER A 7 -7.59 16.56 6.69
N PHE A 8 -8.10 15.42 6.25
CA PHE A 8 -9.30 14.79 6.81
C PHE A 8 -8.98 13.78 7.93
N SER A 9 -10.02 13.08 8.41
CA SER A 9 -9.96 12.12 9.52
C SER A 9 -8.69 11.28 9.52
N LYS A 10 -7.99 11.29 10.66
CA LYS A 10 -6.74 10.54 10.87
C LYS A 10 -6.95 9.15 11.48
N ARG A 11 -8.20 8.67 11.61
CA ARG A 11 -8.52 7.42 12.32
C ARG A 11 -7.88 6.17 11.73
N CYS A 12 -7.87 6.02 10.40
CA CYS A 12 -7.37 4.82 9.72
C CYS A 12 -6.38 5.15 8.60
N VAL A 13 -5.29 4.39 8.47
CA VAL A 13 -4.39 4.49 7.32
C VAL A 13 -5.07 4.01 6.03
N ASN A 14 -4.71 4.64 4.90
CA ASN A 14 -5.10 4.14 3.59
C ASN A 14 -4.20 2.98 3.14
N GLY A 15 -4.79 2.00 2.46
CA GLY A 15 -4.04 0.96 1.77
C GLY A 15 -3.37 1.52 0.50
N LEU A 16 -2.31 0.86 0.04
CA LEU A 16 -1.49 1.32 -1.08
C LEU A 16 -2.31 1.68 -2.34
N SER A 17 -3.30 0.85 -2.69
CA SER A 17 -4.20 1.11 -3.82
C SER A 17 -4.86 2.49 -3.75
N LYS A 18 -5.38 2.87 -2.57
CA LYS A 18 -6.02 4.17 -2.36
C LYS A 18 -5.01 5.31 -2.42
N CYS A 19 -3.79 5.10 -1.91
CA CYS A 19 -2.71 6.07 -2.00
C CYS A 19 -2.33 6.32 -3.47
N ILE A 20 -2.19 5.28 -4.29
CA ILE A 20 -1.88 5.42 -5.71
C ILE A 20 -3.03 6.12 -6.46
N GLU A 21 -4.27 5.70 -6.21
CA GLU A 21 -5.46 6.24 -6.87
C GLU A 21 -5.66 7.73 -6.58
N ARG A 22 -5.33 8.20 -5.37
CA ARG A 22 -5.59 9.59 -4.96
C ARG A 22 -4.40 10.51 -5.08
N ASP A 23 -3.21 10.01 -4.75
CA ASP A 23 -2.06 10.86 -4.45
C ASP A 23 -0.89 10.64 -5.41
N ALA A 24 -0.81 9.48 -6.10
CA ALA A 24 0.28 9.28 -7.05
C ALA A 24 0.14 10.27 -8.22
N PRO A 25 1.21 11.00 -8.58
CA PRO A 25 1.21 11.99 -9.63
C PRO A 25 1.26 11.32 -11.00
N LEU A 26 0.24 10.53 -11.33
CA LEU A 26 0.06 9.82 -12.61
C LEU A 26 -0.78 10.67 -13.56
N SER A 27 -0.42 10.66 -14.85
CA SER A 27 -1.31 11.09 -15.93
C SER A 27 -2.58 10.24 -15.98
N ILE A 28 -3.60 10.73 -16.70
CA ILE A 28 -4.86 10.00 -16.88
C ILE A 28 -4.61 8.63 -17.52
N GLN A 29 -3.75 8.57 -18.53
CA GLN A 29 -3.42 7.34 -19.24
C GLN A 29 -2.69 6.32 -18.32
N GLU A 30 -1.64 6.76 -17.60
CA GLU A 30 -0.93 5.91 -16.63
C GLU A 30 -1.88 5.36 -15.55
N ARG A 31 -2.84 6.18 -15.10
CA ARG A 31 -3.84 5.77 -14.11
C ARG A 31 -4.76 4.69 -14.65
N LEU A 32 -5.25 4.84 -15.88
CA LEU A 32 -6.11 3.84 -16.52
C LEU A 32 -5.36 2.50 -16.70
N GLU A 33 -4.12 2.54 -17.18
CA GLU A 33 -3.27 1.36 -17.33
C GLU A 33 -2.99 0.68 -15.99
N TRP A 34 -2.74 1.45 -14.94
CA TRP A 34 -2.54 0.94 -13.59
C TRP A 34 -3.79 0.23 -13.07
N VAL A 35 -4.98 0.84 -13.21
CA VAL A 35 -6.25 0.21 -12.80
C VAL A 35 -6.47 -1.10 -13.55
N MET A 36 -6.30 -1.10 -14.87
CA MET A 36 -6.51 -2.29 -15.70
C MET A 36 -5.57 -3.44 -15.33
N THR A 37 -4.29 -3.13 -15.11
CA THR A 37 -3.29 -4.14 -14.71
C THR A 37 -3.59 -4.67 -13.32
N LYS A 38 -3.93 -3.78 -12.39
CA LYS A 38 -4.28 -4.16 -11.01
C LYS A 38 -5.49 -5.09 -10.96
N GLU A 39 -6.54 -4.74 -11.70
CA GLU A 39 -7.75 -5.54 -11.83
C GLU A 39 -7.49 -6.90 -12.48
N GLY A 40 -6.59 -6.94 -13.48
CA GLY A 40 -6.11 -8.19 -14.09
C GLY A 40 -5.45 -9.13 -13.07
N GLY A 41 -4.53 -8.61 -12.24
CA GLY A 41 -3.90 -9.40 -11.19
C GLY A 41 -4.89 -9.84 -10.11
N LEU A 42 -5.74 -8.93 -9.63
CA LEU A 42 -6.73 -9.23 -8.58
C LEU A 42 -7.68 -10.36 -8.96
N ARG A 43 -8.14 -10.43 -10.22
CA ARG A 43 -8.97 -11.55 -10.69
C ARG A 43 -8.28 -12.90 -10.62
N LEU A 44 -6.94 -12.92 -10.68
CA LEU A 44 -6.18 -14.16 -10.65
C LEU A 44 -5.90 -14.64 -9.22
N PHE A 45 -5.61 -13.74 -8.28
CA PHE A 45 -5.19 -14.15 -6.93
C PHE A 45 -6.23 -13.96 -5.83
N ALA A 46 -7.22 -13.06 -5.99
CA ALA A 46 -8.16 -12.73 -4.93
C ALA A 46 -9.38 -13.67 -4.93
N PRO A 47 -9.60 -14.48 -3.88
CA PRO A 47 -10.71 -15.45 -3.84
C PRO A 47 -12.08 -14.83 -4.03
N GLU A 48 -12.31 -13.62 -3.49
CA GLU A 48 -13.55 -12.87 -3.64
C GLU A 48 -13.84 -12.43 -5.09
N ARG A 49 -12.85 -12.56 -5.99
CA ARG A 49 -12.96 -12.26 -7.43
C ARG A 49 -12.84 -13.53 -8.28
N GLY A 50 -12.93 -14.72 -7.68
CA GLY A 50 -12.78 -16.01 -8.36
C GLY A 50 -11.33 -16.48 -8.57
N GLY A 51 -10.36 -15.76 -7.99
CA GLY A 51 -8.95 -16.11 -8.02
C GLY A 51 -8.53 -17.08 -6.90
N ARG A 52 -7.23 -17.37 -6.84
CA ARG A 52 -6.64 -18.21 -5.79
C ARG A 52 -5.25 -17.73 -5.43
N TYR A 53 -4.89 -17.70 -4.14
CA TYR A 53 -3.57 -17.22 -3.72
C TYR A 53 -2.43 -18.09 -4.29
N GLU A 54 -2.70 -19.35 -4.60
CA GLU A 54 -1.77 -20.32 -5.15
C GLU A 54 -1.24 -19.92 -6.54
N VAL A 55 -1.88 -18.98 -7.24
CA VAL A 55 -1.36 -18.45 -8.51
C VAL A 55 0.05 -17.87 -8.38
N PHE A 56 0.43 -17.39 -7.18
CA PHE A 56 1.79 -16.92 -6.90
C PHE A 56 2.82 -18.06 -6.84
N ASN A 57 2.39 -19.31 -6.69
CA ASN A 57 3.25 -20.50 -6.67
C ASN A 57 3.48 -21.09 -8.06
N GLU A 58 2.69 -20.69 -9.07
CA GLU A 58 2.79 -21.20 -10.43
C GLU A 58 4.10 -20.80 -11.11
N ARG A 59 4.67 -21.71 -11.92
CA ARG A 59 5.89 -21.47 -12.69
C ARG A 59 5.69 -21.95 -14.14
N PRO A 60 5.95 -21.11 -15.16
CA PRO A 60 6.35 -19.71 -15.06
C PRO A 60 5.25 -18.85 -14.39
N LEU A 61 5.66 -17.80 -13.68
CA LEU A 61 4.70 -16.90 -13.03
C LEU A 61 3.87 -16.19 -14.12
N PRO A 62 2.52 -16.18 -14.03
CA PRO A 62 1.68 -15.56 -15.05
C PRO A 62 2.03 -14.08 -15.29
N ASP A 63 1.99 -13.65 -16.55
CA ASP A 63 2.38 -12.29 -16.94
C ASP A 63 1.56 -11.21 -16.22
N ALA A 64 0.26 -11.43 -16.07
CA ALA A 64 -0.61 -10.51 -15.34
C ALA A 64 -0.22 -10.37 -13.85
N ILE A 65 0.27 -11.44 -13.21
CA ILE A 65 0.77 -11.39 -11.83
C ILE A 65 2.11 -10.67 -11.77
N LYS A 66 3.02 -10.91 -12.73
CA LYS A 66 4.28 -10.17 -12.84
C LYS A 66 4.04 -8.66 -12.97
N SER A 67 3.16 -8.27 -13.89
CA SER A 67 2.80 -6.87 -14.12
C SER A 67 2.13 -6.23 -12.90
N TYR A 68 1.21 -6.95 -12.22
CA TYR A 68 0.61 -6.52 -10.96
C TYR A 68 1.67 -6.21 -9.90
N CYS A 69 2.59 -7.14 -9.65
CA CYS A 69 3.65 -7.00 -8.65
C CYS A 69 4.60 -5.84 -8.97
N ALA A 70 4.99 -5.71 -10.25
CA ALA A 70 5.88 -4.64 -10.69
C ALA A 70 5.27 -3.25 -10.46
N GLN A 71 4.00 -3.06 -10.79
CA GLN A 71 3.34 -1.76 -10.64
C GLN A 71 3.16 -1.33 -9.18
N ASP A 72 2.89 -2.26 -8.27
CA ASP A 72 2.75 -1.94 -6.83
C ASP A 72 4.06 -1.37 -6.24
N VAL A 73 5.24 -1.72 -6.80
CA VAL A 73 6.54 -1.22 -6.30
C VAL A 73 7.12 -0.06 -7.12
N GLN A 74 6.92 -0.03 -8.44
CA GLN A 74 7.47 1.00 -9.32
C GLN A 74 6.91 2.40 -9.04
N ILE A 75 5.70 2.49 -8.48
CA ILE A 75 5.04 3.78 -8.16
C ILE A 75 5.49 4.32 -6.80
N LEU A 76 6.07 3.49 -5.92
CA LEU A 76 6.43 3.89 -4.55
C LEU A 76 7.38 5.11 -4.48
N PRO A 77 8.42 5.25 -5.33
CA PRO A 77 9.28 6.43 -5.30
C PRO A 77 8.52 7.73 -5.61
N ARG A 78 7.54 7.69 -6.53
CA ARG A 78 6.70 8.85 -6.87
C ARG A 78 5.78 9.23 -5.70
N LEU A 79 5.18 8.23 -5.05
CA LEU A 79 4.38 8.45 -3.83
C LEU A 79 5.23 9.00 -2.68
N TRP A 80 6.44 8.46 -2.50
CA TRP A 80 7.39 8.96 -1.51
C TRP A 80 7.65 10.45 -1.76
N ALA A 81 8.11 10.83 -2.95
CA ALA A 81 8.42 12.22 -3.28
C ALA A 81 7.22 13.16 -3.04
N TYR A 82 6.02 12.72 -3.42
CA TYR A 82 4.78 13.48 -3.20
C TYR A 82 4.48 13.73 -1.72
N TYR A 83 4.57 12.70 -0.87
CA TYR A 83 4.28 12.87 0.55
C TYR A 83 5.42 13.57 1.29
N ASP A 84 6.66 13.25 0.94
CA ASP A 84 7.87 13.79 1.56
C ASP A 84 7.92 15.32 1.44
N GLY A 85 7.60 15.86 0.25
CA GLY A 85 7.54 17.30 0.00
C GLY A 85 6.45 18.06 0.78
N LYS A 86 5.51 17.34 1.42
CA LYS A 86 4.43 17.91 2.24
C LYS A 86 4.62 17.68 3.73
N MET A 87 5.55 16.81 4.12
CA MET A 87 5.65 16.30 5.47
C MET A 87 6.67 17.10 6.28
N GLY A 88 6.20 17.79 7.33
CA GLY A 88 7.07 18.48 8.27
C GLY A 88 7.93 17.51 9.11
N GLN A 89 9.02 18.03 9.69
CA GLN A 89 10.00 17.24 10.44
C GLN A 89 9.38 16.41 11.58
N ARG A 90 8.52 17.02 12.41
CA ARG A 90 7.85 16.30 13.52
C ARG A 90 7.03 15.10 13.04
N TRP A 91 6.37 15.23 11.89
CA TRP A 91 5.62 14.14 11.29
C TRP A 91 6.52 13.03 10.75
N ARG A 92 7.67 13.41 10.16
CA ARG A 92 8.68 12.46 9.70
C ARG A 92 9.23 11.63 10.85
N GLU A 93 9.58 12.26 11.97
CA GLU A 93 10.09 11.58 13.17
C GLU A 93 9.06 10.58 13.72
N LYS A 94 7.80 11.01 13.89
CA LYS A 94 6.70 10.12 14.28
C LYS A 94 6.58 8.93 13.33
N MET A 95 6.60 9.19 12.01
CA MET A 95 6.44 8.17 10.99
C MET A 95 7.58 7.14 10.98
N ILE A 96 8.82 7.57 11.18
CA ILE A 96 9.97 6.68 11.30
C ILE A 96 9.81 5.80 12.55
N ALA A 97 9.50 6.39 13.71
CA ALA A 97 9.34 5.67 14.97
C ALA A 97 8.24 4.59 14.87
N GLU A 98 7.07 4.94 14.33
CA GLU A 98 5.95 3.99 14.18
C GLU A 98 6.21 2.92 13.11
N SER A 99 6.97 3.26 12.06
CA SER A 99 7.38 2.26 11.06
C SER A 99 8.33 1.23 11.68
N GLN A 100 9.32 1.69 12.46
CA GLN A 100 10.23 0.81 13.20
C GLN A 100 9.48 -0.05 14.23
N ALA A 101 8.58 0.54 15.01
CA ALA A 101 7.78 -0.18 16.00
C ALA A 101 6.90 -1.27 15.36
N ARG A 102 6.27 -0.98 14.20
CA ARG A 102 5.50 -2.00 13.45
C ARG A 102 6.37 -3.13 12.94
N VAL A 103 7.56 -2.84 12.42
CA VAL A 103 8.52 -3.86 11.97
C VAL A 103 8.97 -4.73 13.16
N GLN A 104 9.26 -4.14 14.31
CA GLN A 104 9.63 -4.90 15.51
C GLN A 104 8.48 -5.77 16.00
N SER A 105 7.25 -5.23 16.05
CA SER A 105 6.05 -5.97 16.47
C SER A 105 5.78 -7.18 15.57
N SER A 106 6.04 -7.06 14.26
CA SER A 106 5.81 -8.16 13.31
C SER A 106 6.73 -9.36 13.51
N GLN A 107 7.84 -9.20 14.26
CA GLN A 107 8.76 -10.29 14.62
C GLN A 107 8.35 -11.02 15.92
N SER A 108 7.31 -10.56 16.62
CA SER A 108 6.86 -11.20 17.87
C SER A 108 6.04 -12.47 17.60
N ALA A 109 6.18 -13.46 18.49
CA ALA A 109 5.44 -14.74 18.39
C ALA A 109 3.91 -14.56 18.48
N THR A 110 3.44 -13.47 19.07
CA THR A 110 2.02 -13.15 19.25
C THR A 110 1.47 -12.18 18.21
N TYR A 111 2.24 -11.85 17.16
CA TYR A 111 1.83 -10.88 16.16
C TYR A 111 0.61 -11.35 15.36
N ASN A 112 -0.48 -10.58 15.42
CA ASN A 112 -1.63 -10.76 14.54
C ASN A 112 -1.68 -9.66 13.48
N GLY A 113 -1.15 -9.98 12.30
CA GLY A 113 -1.15 -9.10 11.12
C GLY A 113 -2.47 -9.04 10.35
N LYS A 114 -3.55 -9.65 10.83
CA LYS A 114 -4.84 -9.74 10.12
C LYS A 114 -5.97 -9.11 10.93
N GLY A 115 -6.71 -8.18 10.32
CA GLY A 115 -7.92 -7.60 10.92
C GLY A 115 -8.00 -6.08 10.80
N ARG A 116 -9.12 -5.51 11.24
CA ARG A 116 -9.38 -4.06 11.16
C ARG A 116 -8.44 -3.22 12.03
N HIS A 117 -7.89 -3.78 13.11
CA HIS A 117 -6.93 -3.08 13.97
C HIS A 117 -5.65 -2.69 13.23
N MET A 118 -5.26 -3.45 12.20
CA MET A 118 -4.08 -3.13 11.37
C MET A 118 -4.22 -1.83 10.57
N ALA A 119 -5.47 -1.42 10.32
CA ALA A 119 -5.79 -0.19 9.61
C ALA A 119 -5.86 1.03 10.54
N LEU A 120 -5.86 0.86 11.87
CA LEU A 120 -5.91 1.99 12.79
C LEU A 120 -4.60 2.77 12.74
N ALA A 121 -4.72 4.09 12.85
CA ALA A 121 -3.57 4.96 13.06
C ALA A 121 -2.98 4.75 14.46
N PRO A 122 -1.69 5.05 14.64
CA PRO A 122 -1.09 5.05 15.97
C PRO A 122 -1.80 6.02 16.91
N THR A 123 -1.80 5.69 18.20
CA THR A 123 -2.46 6.51 19.23
C THR A 123 -1.81 7.89 19.33
N GLY A 124 -2.60 8.96 19.38
CA GLY A 124 -2.10 10.34 19.50
C GLY A 124 -1.58 10.98 18.20
N TRP A 125 -1.95 10.41 17.05
CA TRP A 125 -1.71 10.97 15.72
C TRP A 125 -2.90 11.80 15.20
#